data_AF-A0A7C3SBV7-F1
#
_entry.id   AF-A0A7C3SBV7-F1
#
_cell.length_a   1.000
_cell.length_b   1.000
_cell.length_c   1.000
_cell.angle_alpha   90.00
_cell.angle_beta   90.00
_cell.angle_gamma   90.00
#
_symmetry.space_group_name_H-M   'P 1'
#
loop_
_entity.id
_entity.type
_entity.pdbx_description
1 polymer ?
#
loop_
_entity_poly.entity_id
_entity_poly.type
_entity_poly.pdbx_seq_one_letter_code
_entity_poly.pdbx_strand_id
1 'polypeptide(L)'
;TLSAVMVLKEQSLKGVLGTSGGDYRPTIHAWLMLHWLYRNKSLQEAIEMPRVLWQGENCLLIEQGAGDASALERMGWQVRVANHPSPFGFGVSHGIEKIGESWCGCADVRGEGIALPI
;
A
#
# COMPACT_ATOMS: atom_id res chain seq x y z
N THR A 1 -9.40 9.31 -10.98
CA THR A 1 -8.96 10.25 -9.92
C THR A 1 -7.44 10.39 -9.91
N LEU A 2 -6.81 11.28 -9.14
CA LEU A 2 -5.35 11.35 -8.92
C LEU A 2 -5.16 11.91 -7.51
N SER A 3 -4.30 11.30 -6.69
CA SER A 3 -4.13 11.68 -5.29
C SER A 3 -2.75 11.30 -4.77
N ALA A 4 -2.14 12.21 -4.02
CA ALA A 4 -0.94 11.98 -3.23
C ALA A 4 -1.23 12.32 -1.76
N VAL A 5 -0.46 11.73 -0.86
CA VAL A 5 -0.60 11.91 0.59
C VAL A 5 0.70 12.48 1.13
N MET A 6 0.57 13.52 1.96
CA MET A 6 1.65 14.06 2.78
C MET A 6 1.31 13.77 4.24
N VAL A 7 2.25 13.18 4.97
CA VAL A 7 2.09 12.84 6.39
C VAL A 7 2.97 13.77 7.23
N LEU A 8 2.34 14.46 8.16
CA LEU A 8 2.99 15.36 9.10
C LEU A 8 2.99 14.73 10.51
N LYS A 9 4.09 14.89 11.24
CA LYS A 9 4.19 14.63 12.67
C LYS A 9 4.54 15.95 13.35
N GLU A 10 3.64 16.46 14.19
CA GLU A 10 3.86 17.73 14.92
C GLU A 10 4.28 18.88 13.98
N GLN A 11 3.58 19.01 12.85
CA GLN A 11 3.87 19.95 11.76
C GLN A 11 5.17 19.72 10.97
N SER A 12 6.01 18.77 11.37
CA SER A 12 7.18 18.36 10.60
C SER A 12 6.82 17.29 9.58
N LEU A 13 7.43 17.34 8.39
CA LEU A 13 7.21 16.32 7.36
C LEU A 13 7.79 14.97 7.82
N LYS A 14 6.92 13.97 7.97
CA LYS A 14 7.31 12.57 8.20
C LYS A 14 7.56 11.84 6.88
N GLY A 15 6.78 12.16 5.84
CA GLY A 15 6.98 11.61 4.52
C GLY A 15 5.84 11.92 3.55
N VAL A 16 6.04 11.51 2.31
CA VAL A 16 5.06 11.64 1.22
C VAL A 16 4.92 10.30 0.52
N LEU A 17 3.73 10.00 0.02
CA LEU A 17 3.52 8.85 -0.86
C LEU A 17 2.45 9.13 -1.91
N GLY A 18 2.58 8.46 -3.05
CA GLY A 18 1.61 8.41 -4.12
C GLY A 18 1.42 6.97 -4.57
N THR A 19 0.27 6.67 -5.15
CA THR A 19 0.01 5.35 -5.72
C THR A 19 -0.85 5.44 -6.96
N SER A 20 -0.62 4.54 -7.91
CA SER A 20 -1.51 4.31 -9.05
C SER A 20 -2.72 3.44 -8.62
N GLY A 21 -3.49 2.91 -9.57
CA GLY A 21 -4.58 1.99 -9.25
C GLY A 21 -6.00 2.59 -9.28
N GLY A 22 -6.21 3.71 -9.98
CA GLY A 22 -7.57 4.16 -10.29
C GLY A 22 -8.39 4.46 -9.04
N ASP A 23 -9.60 3.95 -8.99
CA ASP A 23 -10.52 4.19 -7.88
C ASP A 23 -10.14 3.41 -6.61
N TYR A 24 -9.15 2.51 -6.68
CA TYR A 24 -8.61 1.80 -5.51
C TYR A 24 -7.62 2.63 -4.70
N ARG A 25 -7.17 3.80 -5.19
CA ARG A 25 -6.18 4.64 -4.50
C ARG A 25 -6.54 4.96 -3.04
N PRO A 26 -7.78 5.32 -2.67
CA PRO A 26 -8.11 5.54 -1.26
C PRO A 26 -7.89 4.29 -0.40
N THR A 27 -8.27 3.12 -0.89
CA THR A 27 -8.04 1.83 -0.22
C THR A 27 -6.55 1.52 -0.08
N ILE A 28 -5.77 1.75 -1.14
CA ILE A 28 -4.31 1.56 -1.11
C ILE A 28 -3.68 2.53 -0.12
N HIS A 29 -4.03 3.81 -0.14
CA HIS A 29 -3.53 4.81 0.82
C HIS A 29 -3.86 4.41 2.26
N ALA A 30 -5.09 3.99 2.53
CA ALA A 30 -5.50 3.52 3.85
C ALA A 30 -4.69 2.29 4.30
N TRP A 31 -4.47 1.34 3.40
CA TRP A 31 -3.66 0.14 3.66
C TRP A 31 -2.22 0.53 4.02
N LEU A 32 -1.59 1.37 3.20
CA LEU A 32 -0.21 1.82 3.44
C LEU A 32 -0.08 2.58 4.76
N MET A 33 -1.01 3.49 5.06
CA MET A 33 -1.00 4.24 6.33
C MET A 33 -1.23 3.34 7.55
N LEU A 34 -2.09 2.32 7.44
CA LEU A 34 -2.29 1.34 8.51
C LEU A 34 -0.98 0.64 8.85
N HIS A 35 -0.22 0.20 7.84
CA HIS A 35 1.03 -0.51 8.08
C HIS A 35 2.16 0.43 8.52
N TRP A 36 2.32 1.55 7.82
CA TRP A 36 3.37 2.53 8.08
C TRP A 36 3.20 3.24 9.42
N LEU A 37 2.00 3.73 9.73
CA LEU A 37 1.77 4.59 10.89
C LEU A 37 1.27 3.82 12.09
N TYR A 38 0.29 2.93 11.89
CA TYR A 38 -0.36 2.23 13.00
C TYR A 38 0.38 0.96 13.41
N ARG A 39 0.88 0.17 12.45
CA ARG A 39 1.71 -1.02 12.74
C ARG A 39 3.20 -0.74 12.80
N ASN A 40 3.60 0.53 12.73
CA ASN A 40 4.97 1.00 12.89
C ASN A 40 5.99 0.25 12.00
N LYS A 41 5.59 -0.05 10.77
CA LYS A 41 6.48 -0.53 9.71
C LYS A 41 7.18 0.65 9.05
N SER A 42 8.34 0.43 8.45
CA SER A 42 8.91 1.41 7.51
C SER A 42 7.99 1.61 6.31
N LEU A 43 8.11 2.73 5.62
CA LEU A 43 7.31 2.98 4.42
C LEU A 43 7.56 1.94 3.32
N GLN A 44 8.82 1.50 3.15
CA GLN A 44 9.16 0.43 2.20
C GLN A 44 8.49 -0.89 2.57
N GLU A 45 8.59 -1.33 3.83
CA GLU A 45 7.89 -2.54 4.29
C GLU A 45 6.38 -2.42 4.02
N ALA A 46 5.77 -1.28 4.36
CA ALA A 46 4.34 -1.06 4.15
C ALA A 46 3.95 -1.14 2.66
N ILE A 47 4.79 -0.63 1.75
CA ILE A 47 4.59 -0.71 0.30
C ILE A 47 4.65 -2.16 -0.19
N GLU A 48 5.61 -2.92 0.31
CA GLU A 48 5.85 -4.31 -0.08
C GLU A 48 4.83 -5.29 0.49
N MET A 49 4.13 -4.95 1.58
CA MET A 49 3.13 -5.85 2.14
C MET A 49 2.05 -6.24 1.11
N PRO A 50 1.60 -7.51 1.11
CA PRO A 50 0.45 -7.94 0.34
C PRO A 50 -0.77 -7.06 0.61
N ARG A 51 -1.54 -6.71 -0.43
CA ARG A 51 -2.66 -5.77 -0.37
C ARG A 51 -4.01 -6.46 -0.42
N VAL A 52 -4.99 -5.79 0.17
CA VAL A 52 -6.43 -6.09 0.04
C VAL A 52 -7.10 -4.90 -0.61
N LEU A 53 -7.82 -5.14 -1.70
CA LEU A 53 -8.64 -4.15 -2.39
C LEU A 53 -10.11 -4.54 -2.31
N TRP A 54 -10.93 -3.59 -1.90
CA TRP A 54 -12.39 -3.71 -1.98
C TRP A 54 -12.86 -3.35 -3.40
N GLN A 55 -13.64 -4.25 -4.01
CA GLN A 55 -14.15 -4.09 -5.38
C GLN A 55 -15.62 -3.67 -5.43
N GLY A 56 -16.20 -3.26 -4.30
CA GLY A 56 -17.64 -3.03 -4.16
C GLY A 56 -18.33 -4.21 -3.47
N GLU A 57 -19.50 -3.93 -2.86
CA GLU A 57 -20.34 -4.94 -2.20
C GLU A 57 -19.53 -5.85 -1.26
N ASN A 58 -19.66 -7.17 -1.41
CA ASN A 58 -18.91 -8.18 -0.67
C ASN A 58 -17.73 -8.76 -1.48
N CYS A 59 -17.18 -8.01 -2.44
CA CYS A 59 -16.08 -8.48 -3.29
C CYS A 59 -14.72 -7.92 -2.83
N LEU A 60 -13.76 -8.82 -2.64
CA LEU A 60 -12.37 -8.51 -2.32
C LEU A 60 -11.42 -9.10 -3.37
N LEU A 61 -10.44 -8.30 -3.76
CA LEU A 61 -9.26 -8.76 -4.48
C LEU A 61 -8.07 -8.69 -3.51
N ILE A 62 -7.43 -9.81 -3.24
CA ILE A 62 -6.33 -9.90 -2.26
C ILE A 62 -5.08 -10.51 -2.87
N GLU A 63 -3.92 -10.03 -2.45
CA GLU A 63 -2.66 -10.71 -2.70
C GLU A 63 -2.44 -11.87 -1.71
N GLN A 64 -1.75 -12.91 -2.16
CA GLN A 64 -1.30 -14.01 -1.31
C GLN A 64 -0.56 -13.46 -0.08
N GLY A 65 -0.97 -13.89 1.11
CA GLY A 65 -0.40 -13.45 2.39
C GLY A 65 -1.08 -12.21 3.01
N ALA A 66 -2.02 -11.55 2.33
CA ALA A 66 -2.72 -10.38 2.90
C ALA A 66 -3.80 -10.74 3.94
N GLY A 67 -4.22 -12.02 4.00
CA GLY A 67 -5.23 -12.53 4.92
C GLY A 67 -5.59 -14.00 4.66
N ASP A 68 -6.54 -14.52 5.43
CA ASP A 68 -7.12 -15.86 5.25
C ASP A 68 -8.36 -15.76 4.35
N ALA A 69 -8.19 -16.10 3.06
CA ALA A 69 -9.25 -16.08 2.07
C ALA A 69 -10.43 -16.97 2.48
N SER A 70 -10.15 -18.17 3.00
CA SER A 70 -11.19 -19.12 3.40
C SER A 70 -11.97 -18.64 4.62
N ALA A 71 -11.34 -17.92 5.55
CA ALA A 71 -12.06 -17.27 6.65
C ALA A 71 -13.01 -16.17 6.15
N LEU A 72 -12.55 -15.34 5.21
CA LEU A 72 -13.38 -14.29 4.61
C LEU A 72 -14.55 -14.88 3.81
N GLU A 73 -14.33 -15.94 3.06
CA GLU A 73 -15.39 -16.67 2.33
C GLU A 73 -16.45 -17.23 3.29
N ARG A 74 -16.04 -17.81 4.43
CA ARG A 74 -16.98 -18.25 5.48
C ARG A 74 -17.80 -17.11 6.08
N MET A 75 -17.29 -15.88 6.03
CA MET A 75 -18.00 -14.67 6.47
C MET A 75 -18.90 -14.09 5.37
N GLY A 76 -18.99 -14.72 4.20
CA GLY A 76 -19.85 -14.29 3.09
C GLY A 76 -19.18 -13.35 2.09
N TRP A 77 -17.85 -13.18 2.14
CA TRP A 77 -17.11 -12.42 1.12
C TRP A 77 -16.83 -13.25 -0.12
N GLN A 78 -16.86 -12.62 -1.29
CA GLN A 78 -16.32 -13.15 -2.53
C GLN A 78 -14.86 -12.72 -2.67
N VAL A 79 -13.93 -13.67 -2.53
CA VAL A 79 -12.49 -13.37 -2.49
C VAL A 79 -11.80 -13.87 -3.75
N ARG A 80 -11.09 -12.97 -4.43
CA ARG A 80 -10.18 -13.31 -5.52
C ARG A 80 -8.75 -13.19 -5.03
N VAL A 81 -8.00 -14.27 -5.11
CA VAL A 81 -6.58 -14.29 -4.68
C VAL A 81 -5.66 -14.16 -5.89
N ALA A 82 -4.71 -13.23 -5.81
CA ALA A 82 -3.64 -13.05 -6.79
C ALA A 82 -2.27 -13.39 -6.17
N ASN A 83 -1.30 -13.78 -7.00
CA ASN A 83 0.09 -13.96 -6.56
C ASN A 83 0.65 -12.65 -5.99
N HIS A 84 1.58 -12.75 -5.05
CA HIS A 84 2.30 -11.62 -4.48
C HIS A 84 3.80 -11.69 -4.81
N PRO A 85 4.43 -10.61 -5.30
CA PRO A 85 3.80 -9.36 -5.74
C PRO A 85 2.99 -9.55 -7.04
N SER A 86 1.80 -8.96 -7.09
CA SER A 86 1.00 -8.97 -8.32
C SER A 86 1.39 -7.77 -9.21
N PRO A 87 1.82 -7.99 -10.47
CA PRO A 87 2.18 -6.89 -11.37
C PRO A 87 0.96 -6.08 -11.85
N PHE A 88 -0.27 -6.59 -11.64
CA PHE A 88 -1.48 -5.95 -12.16
C PHE A 88 -2.55 -5.82 -11.09
N GLY A 89 -3.26 -4.69 -11.09
CA GLY A 89 -4.49 -4.49 -10.32
C GLY A 89 -4.31 -3.97 -8.89
N PHE A 90 -3.11 -4.03 -8.30
CA PHE A 90 -2.88 -3.62 -6.90
C PHE A 90 -2.23 -2.24 -6.73
N GLY A 91 -2.03 -1.51 -7.83
CA GLY A 91 -1.38 -0.21 -7.85
C GLY A 91 0.12 -0.28 -7.61
N VAL A 92 0.83 0.77 -7.98
CA VAL A 92 2.28 0.94 -7.82
C VAL A 92 2.49 2.19 -6.98
N SER A 93 3.09 2.01 -5.80
CA SER A 93 3.26 3.05 -4.79
C SER A 93 4.70 3.51 -4.68
N HIS A 94 4.92 4.83 -4.64
CA HIS A 94 6.22 5.41 -4.38
C HIS A 94 6.11 6.42 -3.25
N GLY A 95 7.19 6.62 -2.53
CA GLY A 95 7.21 7.60 -1.47
C GLY A 95 8.59 7.91 -0.96
N ILE A 96 8.65 8.83 -0.01
CA ILE A 96 9.87 9.20 0.71
C ILE A 96 9.51 9.30 2.18
N GLU A 97 10.27 8.65 3.04
CA GLU A 97 10.13 8.69 4.50
C GLU A 97 11.35 9.39 5.12
N LYS A 98 11.10 10.24 6.12
CA LYS A 98 12.16 10.79 6.98
C LYS A 98 12.50 9.78 8.08
N ILE A 99 13.76 9.36 8.16
CA ILE A 99 14.29 8.44 9.18
C ILE A 99 15.45 9.14 9.91
N GLY A 100 15.18 9.60 11.14
CA GLY A 100 16.12 10.47 11.86
C GLY A 100 16.35 11.76 11.06
N GLU A 101 17.60 12.05 10.72
CA GLU A 101 17.98 13.20 9.88
C GLU A 101 18.13 12.85 8.38
N SER A 102 17.89 11.61 8.01
CA SER A 102 18.03 11.12 6.63
C SER A 102 16.66 10.95 5.95
N TRP A 103 16.70 10.85 4.62
CA TRP A 103 15.54 10.53 3.79
C TRP A 103 15.73 9.17 3.13
N CYS A 104 14.69 8.36 3.13
CA CYS A 104 14.65 7.06 2.47
C CYS A 104 13.60 7.13 1.35
N GLY A 105 14.05 6.98 0.10
CA GLY A 105 13.14 6.82 -1.03
C GLY A 105 12.66 5.38 -1.13
N CYS A 106 11.38 5.20 -1.43
CA CYS A 106 10.72 3.90 -1.48
C CYS A 106 10.07 3.68 -2.84
N ALA A 107 10.28 2.50 -3.42
CA ALA A 107 9.73 2.10 -4.72
C ALA A 107 9.03 0.74 -4.61
N ASP A 108 7.86 0.63 -5.25
CA ASP A 108 7.07 -0.60 -5.22
C ASP A 108 7.71 -1.71 -6.05
N VAL A 109 7.85 -2.90 -5.45
CA VAL A 109 8.27 -4.12 -6.15
C VAL A 109 7.31 -4.53 -7.27
N ARG A 110 6.06 -4.02 -7.27
CA ARG A 110 5.06 -4.30 -8.31
C ARG A 110 5.27 -3.51 -9.61
N GLY A 111 6.22 -2.57 -9.63
CA GLY A 111 6.57 -1.81 -10.83
C GLY A 111 8.08 -1.72 -11.05
N GLU A 112 8.48 -1.15 -12.19
CA GLU A 112 9.89 -1.03 -12.60
C GLU A 112 10.56 0.25 -12.06
N GLY A 113 9.95 0.90 -11.07
CA GLY A 113 10.46 2.15 -10.51
C GLY A 113 11.68 1.94 -9.62
N ILE A 114 12.52 2.98 -9.49
CA ILE A 114 13.69 2.96 -8.63
C ILE A 114 13.74 4.24 -7.78
N ALA A 115 14.15 4.09 -6.51
CA ALA A 115 14.50 5.20 -5.64
C ALA A 115 16.02 5.43 -5.72
N LEU A 116 16.43 6.66 -6.05
CA LEU A 116 17.84 7.03 -6.15
C LEU A 116 18.17 8.08 -5.08
N PRO A 117 19.31 7.92 -4.35
CA PRO A 117 19.82 9.00 -3.51
C PRO A 117 20.39 10.12 -4.40
N ILE A 118 20.23 11.37 -3.95
CA ILE A 118 20.91 12.55 -4.49
C ILE A 118 21.91 13.09 -3.48
#